data_AF-A0A931QML8-F1
#
_entry.id   AF-A0A931QML8-F1
#
_cell.length_a   1.000
_cell.length_b   1.000
_cell.length_c   1.000
_cell.angle_alpha   90.00
_cell.angle_beta   90.00
_cell.angle_gamma   90.00
#
_symmetry.space_group_name_H-M   'P 1'
#
loop_
_entity.id
_entity.type
_entity.pdbx_description
1 polymer ?
#
loop_
_entity_poly.entity_id
_entity_poly.type
_entity_poly.pdbx_seq_one_letter_code
_entity_poly.pdbx_strand_id
1 'polypeptide(L)'
;MKKSLFLKSIILASVLFFPISTFANTTNNIPPGYFQKGANGEFVKDIQNILKNDSLIYPQGLVTGFYGPATEQAVKNLQARYGLPQTGVIDSETIQILFPNNVQLNVITPNGGEVWNKENNNTILWSVTVGPIIADGRELAPSASSKPESVSKPLIAPFFKKASIDLVKDSDPNFIYHIATVDLYQTQYAWKAPNRVPNSSDYRVKISVGGNVPCLYRMPDDNDFITNKENCPMWYPNYSYSDTSDNVFSITGNTVPDDTVVKLKEILKQMQQIINNLQSQLNLISQLVLTL
;
A
#
# COMPACT_ATOMS: atom_id res chain seq x y z
N MET A 1 11.78 -1.48 -83.25
CA MET A 1 12.35 -2.82 -82.92
C MET A 1 13.35 -2.57 -81.79
N LYS A 2 13.29 -3.14 -80.58
CA LYS A 2 12.88 -4.46 -80.08
C LYS A 2 12.17 -4.33 -78.71
N LYS A 3 11.22 -5.21 -78.46
CA LYS A 3 10.57 -5.49 -77.16
C LYS A 3 11.46 -6.41 -76.31
N SER A 4 11.49 -6.21 -74.98
CA SER A 4 11.66 -7.22 -73.91
C SER A 4 11.72 -6.46 -72.56
N LEU A 5 10.65 -6.25 -71.79
CA LEU A 5 10.02 -7.15 -70.80
C LEU A 5 11.01 -7.85 -69.84
N PHE A 6 11.08 -7.37 -68.60
CA PHE A 6 11.29 -8.08 -67.30
C PHE A 6 11.16 -7.03 -66.17
N LEU A 7 9.97 -6.78 -65.63
CA LEU A 7 9.36 -7.31 -64.40
C LEU A 7 10.17 -7.18 -63.08
N LYS A 8 9.49 -6.52 -62.13
CA LYS A 8 9.52 -6.62 -60.65
C LYS A 8 10.55 -5.78 -59.89
N SER A 9 10.10 -4.65 -59.35
CA SER A 9 9.73 -4.58 -57.92
C SER A 9 9.07 -3.23 -57.60
N ILE A 10 7.77 -3.28 -57.31
CA ILE A 10 7.00 -2.16 -56.77
C ILE A 10 7.20 -2.23 -55.25
N ILE A 11 7.92 -1.27 -54.69
CA ILE A 11 7.97 -1.08 -53.23
C ILE A 11 6.61 -0.48 -52.84
N LEU A 12 5.72 -1.34 -52.36
CA LEU A 12 4.46 -0.95 -51.76
C LEU A 12 4.78 -0.36 -50.38
N ALA A 13 4.77 0.97 -50.26
CA ALA A 13 4.87 1.65 -48.98
C ALA A 13 3.61 1.35 -48.17
N SER A 14 3.68 0.31 -47.33
CA SER A 14 2.65 -0.04 -46.36
C SER A 14 2.59 1.04 -45.28
N VAL A 15 1.60 1.92 -45.39
CA VAL A 15 1.16 2.79 -44.30
C VAL A 15 0.63 1.85 -43.20
N LEU A 16 1.46 1.57 -42.20
CA LEU A 16 1.01 0.92 -40.98
C LEU A 16 0.14 1.94 -40.22
N PHE A 17 -1.14 1.89 -40.53
CA PHE A 17 -2.19 2.47 -39.71
C PHE A 17 -2.16 1.72 -38.38
N PHE A 18 -1.45 2.26 -37.38
CA PHE A 18 -1.63 1.80 -36.00
C PHE A 18 -3.08 2.13 -35.63
N PRO A 19 -3.96 1.15 -35.39
CA PRO A 19 -5.18 1.49 -34.68
C PRO A 19 -4.71 2.03 -33.33
N ILE A 20 -5.00 3.29 -33.05
CA ILE A 20 -4.99 3.79 -31.67
C ILE A 20 -5.93 2.83 -30.96
N SER A 21 -5.37 1.95 -30.14
CA SER A 21 -6.14 1.12 -29.23
C SER A 21 -6.89 2.11 -28.36
N THR A 22 -8.14 2.39 -28.70
CA THR A 22 -9.09 2.90 -27.72
C THR A 22 -9.07 1.84 -26.65
N PHE A 23 -8.42 2.13 -25.52
CA PHE A 23 -8.68 1.38 -24.31
C PHE A 23 -10.18 1.51 -24.11
N ALA A 24 -10.90 0.44 -24.43
CA ALA A 24 -12.24 0.27 -23.97
C ALA A 24 -12.12 0.41 -22.45
N ASN A 25 -12.69 1.49 -21.91
CA ASN A 25 -12.97 1.58 -20.49
C ASN A 25 -13.81 0.35 -20.18
N THR A 26 -13.17 -0.69 -19.67
CA THR A 26 -13.86 -1.81 -19.06
C THR A 26 -14.51 -1.23 -17.82
N THR A 27 -15.76 -0.78 -17.97
CA THR A 27 -16.70 -0.64 -16.87
C THR A 27 -16.88 -2.05 -16.31
N ASN A 28 -15.95 -2.46 -15.47
CA ASN A 28 -15.94 -3.77 -14.85
C ASN A 28 -17.14 -3.84 -13.91
N ASN A 29 -18.07 -4.73 -14.27
CA ASN A 29 -19.34 -5.02 -13.63
C ASN A 29 -19.25 -5.05 -12.10
N ILE A 30 -19.71 -3.96 -11.49
CA ILE A 30 -20.28 -3.93 -10.15
C ILE A 30 -21.77 -4.19 -10.36
N PRO A 31 -22.42 -5.19 -9.72
CA PRO A 31 -23.88 -5.14 -9.62
C PRO A 31 -24.22 -3.79 -8.98
N PRO A 32 -25.07 -2.93 -9.56
CA PRO A 32 -25.39 -1.63 -8.96
C PRO A 32 -25.92 -1.90 -7.54
N GLY A 33 -25.07 -1.69 -6.54
CA GLY A 33 -25.22 -2.23 -5.21
C GLY A 33 -26.12 -1.34 -4.38
N TYR A 34 -27.43 -1.45 -4.60
CA TYR A 34 -28.46 -0.80 -3.80
C TYR A 34 -28.46 -1.39 -2.39
N PHE A 35 -27.77 -0.74 -1.45
CA PHE A 35 -27.90 -1.08 -0.03
C PHE A 35 -28.94 -0.18 0.61
N GLN A 36 -29.89 -0.80 1.30
CA GLN A 36 -30.99 -0.10 1.93
C GLN A 36 -31.28 -0.71 3.30
N LYS A 37 -32.22 -0.09 4.01
CA LYS A 37 -32.73 -0.60 5.28
C LYS A 37 -33.04 -2.10 5.20
N GLY A 38 -32.57 -2.85 6.19
CA GLY A 38 -32.70 -4.31 6.23
C GLY A 38 -31.45 -5.07 5.78
N ALA A 39 -30.49 -4.40 5.11
CA ALA A 39 -29.21 -5.01 4.76
C ALA A 39 -28.40 -5.39 6.01
N ASN A 40 -27.61 -6.46 5.91
CA ASN A 40 -26.73 -6.95 6.97
C ASN A 40 -25.39 -7.41 6.38
N GLY A 41 -24.31 -7.31 7.16
CA GLY A 41 -23.01 -7.86 6.81
C GLY A 41 -21.85 -6.92 7.08
N GLU A 42 -20.65 -7.34 6.69
CA GLU A 42 -19.42 -6.57 6.92
C GLU A 42 -19.46 -5.22 6.21
N PHE A 43 -19.96 -5.20 4.96
CA PHE A 43 -20.15 -3.96 4.20
C PHE A 43 -20.98 -2.90 4.93
N VAL A 44 -22.00 -3.33 5.69
CA VAL A 44 -22.81 -2.39 6.49
C VAL A 44 -22.00 -1.84 7.66
N LYS A 45 -21.14 -2.64 8.29
CA LYS A 45 -20.21 -2.15 9.32
C LYS A 45 -19.26 -1.12 8.75
N ASP A 46 -18.77 -1.35 7.53
CA ASP A 46 -17.86 -0.45 6.84
C ASP A 46 -18.53 0.91 6.63
N ILE A 47 -19.73 0.92 6.05
CA ILE A 47 -20.56 2.14 5.93
C ILE A 47 -20.77 2.82 7.30
N GLN A 48 -21.15 2.06 8.33
CA GLN A 48 -21.39 2.63 9.66
C GLN A 48 -20.13 3.25 10.26
N ASN A 49 -18.97 2.62 10.06
CA ASN A 49 -17.68 3.14 10.47
C ASN A 49 -17.25 4.39 9.67
N ILE A 50 -17.73 4.57 8.43
CA ILE A 50 -17.59 5.83 7.67
C ILE A 50 -18.42 6.91 8.33
N LEU A 51 -19.72 6.64 8.42
CA LEU A 51 -20.72 7.61 8.81
C LEU A 51 -20.47 8.13 10.24
N LYS A 52 -20.00 7.26 11.16
CA LYS A 52 -19.73 7.65 12.56
C LYS A 52 -18.59 8.65 12.72
N ASN A 53 -17.74 8.84 11.72
CA ASN A 53 -16.66 9.84 11.76
C ASN A 53 -17.20 11.28 11.69
N ASP A 54 -18.46 11.47 11.30
CA ASP A 54 -19.13 12.76 11.37
C ASP A 54 -20.41 12.64 12.22
N SER A 55 -20.33 13.12 13.46
CA SER A 55 -21.44 13.10 14.41
C SER A 55 -22.64 13.95 13.97
N LEU A 56 -22.48 14.88 13.01
CA LEU A 56 -23.60 15.61 12.41
C LEU A 56 -24.39 14.73 11.45
N ILE A 57 -23.73 13.74 10.82
CA ILE A 57 -24.34 12.79 9.91
C ILE A 57 -24.88 11.58 10.67
N TYR A 58 -24.07 11.00 11.55
CA TYR A 58 -24.42 9.78 12.29
C TYR A 58 -24.20 9.92 13.80
N PRO A 59 -25.06 10.69 14.50
CA PRO A 59 -24.87 10.98 15.92
C PRO A 59 -24.91 9.73 16.81
N GLN A 60 -25.60 8.68 16.39
CA GLN A 60 -25.67 7.43 17.14
C GLN A 60 -24.39 6.60 17.03
N GLY A 61 -23.61 6.76 15.94
CA GLY A 61 -22.32 6.10 15.74
C GLY A 61 -22.32 4.58 15.86
N LEU A 62 -23.46 3.92 15.67
CA LEU A 62 -23.61 2.47 15.90
C LEU A 62 -22.96 1.68 14.76
N VAL A 63 -22.17 0.67 15.11
CA VAL A 63 -21.50 -0.25 14.16
C VAL A 63 -21.94 -1.68 14.46
N THR A 64 -23.17 -1.99 14.08
CA THR A 64 -23.80 -3.29 14.35
C THR A 64 -23.66 -4.27 13.18
N GLY A 65 -23.36 -3.76 11.98
CA GLY A 65 -23.45 -4.53 10.74
C GLY A 65 -24.89 -4.75 10.27
N PHE A 66 -25.86 -4.14 10.93
CA PHE A 66 -27.27 -4.11 10.52
C PHE A 66 -27.67 -2.70 10.08
N TYR A 67 -28.21 -2.59 8.86
CA TYR A 67 -28.66 -1.33 8.28
C TYR A 67 -30.06 -1.03 8.81
N GLY A 68 -30.11 -0.52 10.04
CA GLY A 68 -31.33 -0.10 10.73
C GLY A 68 -31.72 1.36 10.46
N PRO A 69 -32.78 1.85 11.15
CA PRO A 69 -33.27 3.23 10.99
C PRO A 69 -32.19 4.30 11.22
N ALA A 70 -31.28 4.07 12.16
CA ALA A 70 -30.21 5.02 12.46
C ALA A 70 -29.19 5.15 11.29
N THR A 71 -28.85 4.03 10.64
CA THR A 71 -27.96 4.03 9.46
C THR A 71 -28.67 4.65 8.25
N GLU A 72 -29.95 4.35 8.04
CA GLU A 72 -30.75 4.96 6.99
C GLU A 72 -30.82 6.49 7.13
N GLN A 73 -31.09 6.97 8.34
CA GLN A 73 -31.13 8.41 8.60
C GLN A 73 -29.76 9.05 8.37
N ALA A 74 -28.67 8.38 8.76
CA ALA A 74 -27.32 8.86 8.49
C ALA A 74 -27.01 8.94 7.00
N VAL A 75 -27.45 7.96 6.19
CA VAL A 75 -27.32 8.03 4.73
C VAL A 75 -28.15 9.15 4.12
N LYS A 76 -29.37 9.40 4.63
CA LYS A 76 -30.17 10.57 4.21
C LYS A 76 -29.48 11.89 4.52
N ASN A 77 -28.89 12.01 5.71
CA ASN A 77 -28.12 13.20 6.11
C ASN A 77 -26.89 13.38 5.21
N LEU A 78 -26.21 12.29 4.87
CA LEU A 78 -25.09 12.29 3.92
C LEU A 78 -25.54 12.80 2.55
N GLN A 79 -26.59 12.19 1.99
CA GLN A 79 -27.17 12.57 0.71
C GLN A 79 -27.57 14.05 0.70
N ALA A 80 -28.29 14.50 1.73
CA ALA A 80 -28.67 15.91 1.90
C ALA A 80 -27.46 16.84 1.87
N ARG A 81 -26.38 16.47 2.57
CA ARG A 81 -25.16 17.25 2.65
C ARG A 81 -24.50 17.40 1.28
N TYR A 82 -24.55 16.40 0.42
CA TYR A 82 -23.97 16.43 -0.92
C TYR A 82 -24.99 16.79 -2.02
N GLY A 83 -26.16 17.32 -1.64
CA GLY A 83 -27.19 17.74 -2.59
C GLY A 83 -27.87 16.59 -3.34
N LEU A 84 -27.74 15.35 -2.87
CA LEU A 84 -28.42 14.19 -3.44
C LEU A 84 -29.85 14.03 -2.87
N PRO A 85 -30.75 13.37 -3.60
CA PRO A 85 -32.04 12.95 -3.06
C PRO A 85 -31.87 12.11 -1.79
N GLN A 86 -32.59 12.45 -0.73
CA GLN A 86 -32.50 11.81 0.58
C GLN A 86 -33.28 10.47 0.62
N THR A 87 -32.94 9.55 -0.28
CA THR A 87 -33.59 8.25 -0.41
C THR A 87 -33.28 7.32 0.76
N GLY A 88 -32.13 7.50 1.40
CA GLY A 88 -31.60 6.57 2.41
C GLY A 88 -31.09 5.26 1.81
N VAL A 89 -31.07 5.16 0.47
CA VAL A 89 -30.55 4.04 -0.29
C VAL A 89 -29.16 4.41 -0.79
N ILE A 90 -28.19 3.54 -0.56
CA ILE A 90 -26.84 3.69 -1.08
C ILE A 90 -26.84 3.21 -2.52
N ASP A 91 -26.94 4.16 -3.44
CA ASP A 91 -26.82 3.99 -4.89
C ASP A 91 -25.41 4.35 -5.37
N SER A 92 -25.19 4.36 -6.68
CA SER A 92 -23.88 4.63 -7.27
C SER A 92 -23.30 5.99 -6.89
N GLU A 93 -24.11 7.05 -6.83
CA GLU A 93 -23.68 8.39 -6.42
C GLU A 93 -23.34 8.41 -4.92
N THR A 94 -24.17 7.77 -4.09
CA THR A 94 -23.91 7.66 -2.64
C THR A 94 -22.66 6.83 -2.34
N ILE A 95 -22.38 5.78 -3.12
CA ILE A 95 -21.14 4.99 -3.04
C ILE A 95 -19.92 5.85 -3.31
N GLN A 96 -19.97 6.73 -4.31
CA GLN A 96 -18.84 7.60 -4.61
C GLN A 96 -18.58 8.61 -3.51
N ILE A 97 -19.61 9.02 -2.75
CA ILE A 97 -19.45 9.83 -1.55
C ILE A 97 -18.72 9.06 -0.44
N LEU A 98 -19.10 7.79 -0.22
CA LEU A 98 -18.54 6.94 0.83
C LEU A 98 -17.12 6.45 0.50
N PHE A 99 -16.85 6.23 -0.80
CA PHE A 99 -15.64 5.65 -1.33
C PHE A 99 -15.14 6.51 -2.51
N PRO A 100 -14.46 7.63 -2.23
CA PRO A 100 -13.99 8.53 -3.28
C PRO A 100 -13.01 7.81 -4.22
N ASN A 101 -13.23 8.01 -5.50
CA ASN A 101 -12.48 7.41 -6.62
C ASN A 101 -11.46 8.40 -7.24
N ASN A 102 -10.98 9.35 -6.46
CA ASN A 102 -10.00 10.33 -6.92
C ASN A 102 -8.93 10.54 -5.84
N VAL A 103 -8.19 9.46 -5.54
CA VAL A 103 -7.08 9.52 -4.58
C VAL A 103 -5.78 9.64 -5.34
N GLN A 104 -5.00 10.67 -5.04
CA GLN A 104 -3.65 10.85 -5.53
C GLN A 104 -2.68 10.55 -4.39
N LEU A 105 -1.80 9.60 -4.62
CA LEU A 105 -0.69 9.26 -3.73
C LEU A 105 0.59 9.78 -4.37
N ASN A 106 1.54 10.17 -3.53
CA ASN A 106 2.88 10.53 -3.97
C ASN A 106 3.89 10.13 -2.88
N VAL A 107 4.78 9.20 -3.20
CA VAL A 107 5.89 8.75 -2.38
C VAL A 107 6.95 9.84 -2.43
N ILE A 108 7.23 10.44 -1.28
CA ILE A 108 8.19 11.53 -1.13
C ILE A 108 9.58 10.97 -0.83
N THR A 109 9.65 9.90 -0.03
CA THR A 109 10.91 9.24 0.31
C THR A 109 10.62 7.77 0.61
N PRO A 110 11.41 6.82 0.09
CA PRO A 110 12.53 7.03 -0.84
C PRO A 110 12.01 7.42 -2.22
N ASN A 111 12.74 8.27 -2.94
CA ASN A 111 12.38 8.71 -4.29
C ASN A 111 13.56 8.72 -5.28
N GLY A 112 14.72 8.21 -4.89
CA GLY A 112 15.86 8.02 -5.78
C GLY A 112 17.22 8.20 -5.13
N GLY A 113 18.11 7.24 -5.36
CA GLY A 113 19.53 7.35 -5.03
C GLY A 113 19.84 7.22 -3.53
N GLU A 114 18.85 7.09 -2.66
CA GLU A 114 19.09 6.84 -1.25
C GLU A 114 19.78 5.49 -1.03
N VAL A 115 20.60 5.40 0.03
CA VAL A 115 21.23 4.17 0.48
C VAL A 115 20.78 3.89 1.90
N TRP A 116 19.94 2.88 2.05
CA TRP A 116 19.37 2.46 3.32
C TRP A 116 20.19 1.32 3.91
N ASN A 117 20.90 1.62 4.99
CA ASN A 117 21.58 0.59 5.76
C ASN A 117 20.57 -0.14 6.66
N LYS A 118 20.55 -1.47 6.61
CA LYS A 118 19.72 -2.35 7.46
C LYS A 118 19.90 -2.14 8.97
N GLU A 119 20.99 -1.53 9.41
CA GLU A 119 21.22 -1.21 10.82
C GLU A 119 20.40 0.00 11.30
N ASN A 120 19.96 0.85 10.38
CA ASN A 120 19.27 2.11 10.65
C ASN A 120 17.75 2.00 10.49
N ASN A 121 17.03 2.83 11.25
CA ASN A 121 15.64 3.13 10.94
C ASN A 121 15.61 4.16 9.81
N ASN A 122 14.89 3.84 8.73
CA ASN A 122 14.67 4.73 7.61
C ASN A 122 13.21 5.15 7.60
N THR A 123 12.92 6.35 7.08
CA THR A 123 11.56 6.88 7.05
C THR A 123 11.02 6.82 5.64
N ILE A 124 9.83 6.23 5.51
CA ILE A 124 9.00 6.30 4.31
C ILE A 124 8.05 7.47 4.50
N LEU A 125 8.05 8.41 3.56
CA LEU A 125 7.18 9.59 3.56
C LEU A 125 6.31 9.59 2.31
N TRP A 126 5.06 10.01 2.46
CA TRP A 126 4.15 10.18 1.34
C TRP A 126 3.16 11.31 1.58
N SER A 127 2.61 11.85 0.50
CA SER A 127 1.45 12.74 0.55
C SER A 127 0.24 12.05 -0.07
N VAL A 128 -0.93 12.36 0.46
CA VAL A 128 -2.22 11.93 -0.09
C VAL A 128 -3.09 13.15 -0.35
N THR A 129 -3.66 13.23 -1.54
CA THR A 129 -4.70 14.20 -1.88
C THR A 129 -5.93 13.45 -2.32
N VAL A 130 -7.08 13.78 -1.74
CA VAL A 130 -8.37 13.26 -2.18
C VAL A 130 -9.06 14.38 -2.93
N GLY A 131 -9.18 14.20 -4.24
CA GLY A 131 -9.83 15.16 -5.12
C GLY A 131 -11.35 15.22 -4.91
N PRO A 132 -12.03 16.12 -5.61
CA PRO A 132 -13.48 16.24 -5.52
C PRO A 132 -14.16 14.95 -5.95
N ILE A 133 -15.34 14.68 -5.37
CA ILE A 133 -16.15 13.51 -5.71
C ILE A 133 -16.92 13.84 -6.99
N ILE A 134 -16.66 13.07 -8.04
CA ILE A 134 -17.26 13.27 -9.36
C ILE A 134 -18.22 12.13 -9.66
N ALA A 135 -19.52 12.42 -9.70
CA ALA A 135 -20.58 11.49 -10.08
C ALA A 135 -21.22 11.93 -11.39
N ASP A 136 -21.34 11.02 -12.37
CA ASP A 136 -21.94 11.29 -13.68
C ASP A 136 -21.42 12.57 -14.37
N GLY A 137 -20.13 12.86 -14.21
CA GLY A 137 -19.47 14.03 -14.78
C GLY A 137 -19.75 15.36 -14.06
N ARG A 138 -20.49 15.36 -12.94
CA ARG A 138 -20.68 16.52 -12.06
C ARG A 138 -19.90 16.36 -10.75
N GLU A 139 -19.31 17.44 -10.28
CA GLU A 139 -18.74 17.51 -8.93
C GLU A 139 -19.87 17.55 -7.90
N LEU A 140 -19.88 16.59 -6.99
CA LEU A 140 -20.76 16.58 -5.83
C LEU A 140 -20.16 17.51 -4.77
N ALA A 141 -20.67 18.75 -4.71
CA ALA A 141 -20.27 19.71 -3.70
C ALA A 141 -21.12 19.57 -2.42
N PRO A 142 -20.54 19.78 -1.23
CA PRO A 142 -21.34 20.00 -0.02
C PRO A 142 -22.30 21.19 -0.24
N SER A 143 -23.58 21.01 0.09
CA SER A 143 -24.63 22.03 -0.08
C SER A 143 -24.22 23.36 0.55
N ALA A 144 -24.08 24.40 -0.28
CA ALA A 144 -23.41 25.67 0.00
C ALA A 144 -24.14 26.62 0.97
N SER A 145 -25.03 26.14 1.84
CA SER A 145 -25.73 26.97 2.82
C SER A 145 -24.92 27.26 4.10
N SER A 146 -23.65 26.89 4.18
CA SER A 146 -22.79 27.16 5.33
C SER A 146 -21.32 27.33 4.96
N LYS A 147 -20.98 28.38 4.22
CA LYS A 147 -19.59 28.87 4.19
C LYS A 147 -19.40 29.88 5.33
N PRO A 148 -18.44 29.63 6.23
CA PRO A 148 -17.46 30.66 6.54
C PRO A 148 -16.09 30.24 6.02
N GLU A 149 -15.36 31.21 5.49
CA GLU A 149 -13.94 31.09 5.14
C GLU A 149 -13.10 30.86 6.40
N SER A 150 -12.79 29.61 6.70
CA SER A 150 -11.55 29.11 7.33
C SER A 150 -11.77 27.66 7.75
N VAL A 151 -10.89 26.77 7.27
CA VAL A 151 -10.99 25.30 7.36
C VAL A 151 -12.08 24.72 6.46
N SER A 152 -11.69 24.41 5.22
CA SER A 152 -12.38 23.46 4.36
C SER A 152 -12.51 22.13 5.11
N LYS A 153 -13.62 21.92 5.83
CA LYS A 153 -13.90 20.63 6.48
C LYS A 153 -13.85 19.59 5.36
N PRO A 154 -12.87 18.66 5.36
CA PRO A 154 -12.67 17.78 4.23
C PRO A 154 -13.94 16.98 3.98
N LEU A 155 -14.13 16.55 2.73
CA LEU A 155 -15.01 15.43 2.41
C LEU A 155 -14.80 14.34 3.47
N ILE A 156 -15.83 13.56 3.79
CA ILE A 156 -15.69 12.45 4.73
C ILE A 156 -14.45 11.68 4.30
N ALA A 157 -13.42 11.67 5.15
CA ALA A 157 -12.14 11.09 4.80
C ALA A 157 -12.42 9.69 4.24
N PRO A 158 -11.86 9.31 3.06
CA PRO A 158 -12.05 7.99 2.51
C PRO A 158 -11.94 6.95 3.61
N PHE A 159 -12.92 6.04 3.64
CA PHE A 159 -13.05 5.07 4.71
C PHE A 159 -11.80 4.22 4.90
N PHE A 160 -11.09 3.96 3.80
CA PHE A 160 -9.81 3.29 3.79
C PHE A 160 -8.78 4.21 4.43
N LYS A 161 -8.72 4.16 5.75
CA LYS A 161 -7.55 4.62 6.48
C LYS A 161 -6.37 3.71 6.22
N LYS A 162 -6.55 2.52 5.67
CA LYS A 162 -5.43 1.59 5.49
C LYS A 162 -4.73 1.81 4.15
N ALA A 163 -3.41 1.98 4.21
CA ALA A 163 -2.53 1.91 3.06
C ALA A 163 -1.53 0.76 3.24
N SER A 164 -1.24 0.05 2.15
CA SER A 164 -0.13 -0.90 2.10
C SER A 164 1.13 -0.16 1.70
N ILE A 165 2.23 -0.49 2.37
CA ILE A 165 3.58 -0.11 1.98
C ILE A 165 4.30 -1.39 1.56
N ASP A 166 4.73 -1.45 0.31
CA ASP A 166 5.38 -2.61 -0.27
C ASP A 166 6.73 -2.22 -0.87
N LEU A 167 7.71 -3.09 -0.70
CA LEU A 167 9.02 -2.99 -1.33
C LEU A 167 9.02 -3.87 -2.58
N VAL A 168 9.35 -3.26 -3.72
CA VAL A 168 9.38 -3.93 -5.04
C VAL A 168 10.74 -3.76 -5.70
N LYS A 169 11.03 -4.56 -6.73
CA LYS A 169 12.30 -4.49 -7.48
C LYS A 169 12.07 -4.26 -8.97
N ASP A 170 12.92 -3.44 -9.58
CA ASP A 170 12.92 -3.26 -11.05
C ASP A 170 13.47 -4.50 -11.78
N SER A 171 14.44 -5.22 -11.19
CA SER A 171 15.02 -6.41 -11.81
C SER A 171 14.14 -7.66 -11.71
N ASP A 172 13.21 -7.69 -10.75
CA ASP A 172 12.35 -8.84 -10.46
C ASP A 172 10.92 -8.38 -10.16
N PRO A 173 10.02 -8.38 -11.17
CA PRO A 173 8.64 -7.95 -10.99
C PRO A 173 7.82 -8.87 -10.07
N ASN A 174 8.33 -10.06 -9.73
CA ASN A 174 7.68 -10.98 -8.80
C ASN A 174 8.12 -10.73 -7.34
N PHE A 175 9.18 -9.95 -7.12
CA PHE A 175 9.60 -9.60 -5.78
C PHE A 175 8.67 -8.53 -5.21
N ILE A 176 7.86 -8.93 -4.23
CA ILE A 176 7.03 -8.02 -3.43
C ILE A 176 7.24 -8.38 -1.97
N TYR A 177 7.74 -7.41 -1.21
CA TYR A 177 7.91 -7.54 0.23
C TYR A 177 6.99 -6.55 0.94
N HIS A 178 5.98 -7.05 1.65
CA HIS A 178 5.10 -6.22 2.45
C HIS A 178 5.86 -5.62 3.64
N ILE A 179 5.97 -4.30 3.68
CA ILE A 179 6.61 -3.58 4.78
C ILE A 179 5.62 -3.41 5.92
N ALA A 180 4.44 -2.82 5.65
CA ALA A 180 3.45 -2.52 6.66
C ALA A 180 2.08 -2.16 6.09
N THR A 181 1.04 -2.33 6.92
CA THR A 181 -0.29 -1.77 6.71
C THR A 181 -0.52 -0.61 7.69
N VAL A 182 -0.52 0.62 7.19
CA VAL A 182 -0.48 1.87 7.98
C VAL A 182 -1.78 2.67 7.88
N ASP A 183 -1.91 3.71 8.72
CA ASP A 183 -2.93 4.73 8.47
C ASP A 183 -2.46 5.67 7.34
N LEU A 184 -3.21 5.76 6.24
CA LEU A 184 -2.93 6.54 5.05
C LEU A 184 -2.67 8.02 5.36
N TYR A 185 -3.28 8.56 6.41
CA TYR A 185 -3.13 9.96 6.80
C TYR A 185 -1.99 10.21 7.79
N GLN A 186 -1.31 9.16 8.28
CA GLN A 186 -0.09 9.35 9.07
C GLN A 186 1.04 9.93 8.23
N THR A 187 1.04 9.69 6.91
CA THR A 187 2.01 10.26 5.93
C THR A 187 3.48 9.97 6.19
N GLN A 188 3.79 9.16 7.22
CA GLN A 188 5.13 8.72 7.56
C GLN A 188 5.11 7.33 8.20
N TYR A 189 6.14 6.54 7.93
CA TYR A 189 6.36 5.24 8.56
C TYR A 189 7.85 4.97 8.72
N ALA A 190 8.30 4.66 9.94
CA ALA A 190 9.67 4.28 10.21
C ALA A 190 9.85 2.78 10.03
N TRP A 191 10.83 2.38 9.22
CA TRP A 191 11.11 0.99 8.88
C TRP A 191 12.60 0.68 8.97
N LYS A 192 12.92 -0.46 9.59
CA LYS A 192 14.26 -1.06 9.61
C LYS A 192 14.23 -2.31 8.75
N ALA A 193 14.99 -2.29 7.65
CA ALA A 193 15.02 -3.40 6.71
C ALA A 193 15.57 -4.68 7.38
N PRO A 194 14.82 -5.80 7.39
CA PRO A 194 15.29 -7.03 8.01
C PRO A 194 16.34 -7.72 7.14
N ASN A 195 17.17 -8.57 7.75
CA ASN A 195 18.25 -9.29 7.07
C ASN A 195 17.78 -10.17 5.90
N ARG A 196 16.51 -10.61 5.92
CA ARG A 196 15.90 -11.41 4.84
C ARG A 196 15.69 -10.64 3.54
N VAL A 197 15.64 -9.30 3.58
CA VAL A 197 15.62 -8.48 2.35
C VAL A 197 17.03 -8.51 1.75
N PRO A 198 17.24 -8.97 0.51
CA PRO A 198 18.57 -9.00 -0.10
C PRO A 198 19.20 -7.61 -0.21
N ASN A 199 20.53 -7.56 -0.31
CA ASN A 199 21.17 -6.30 -0.70
C ASN A 199 20.96 -6.11 -2.21
N SER A 200 20.51 -4.93 -2.60
CA SER A 200 20.25 -4.59 -4.00
C SER A 200 20.18 -3.07 -4.17
N SER A 201 20.33 -2.60 -5.40
CA SER A 201 20.32 -1.17 -5.75
C SER A 201 19.11 -0.74 -6.58
N ASP A 202 18.14 -1.63 -6.75
CA ASP A 202 17.02 -1.51 -7.69
C ASP A 202 15.66 -1.57 -6.96
N TYR A 203 15.63 -1.19 -5.69
CA TYR A 203 14.42 -1.19 -4.87
C TYR A 203 13.59 0.06 -5.14
N ARG A 204 12.26 -0.10 -5.05
CA ARG A 204 11.29 1.01 -4.95
C ARG A 204 10.30 0.75 -3.83
N VAL A 205 9.79 1.81 -3.24
CA VAL A 205 8.65 1.73 -2.33
C VAL A 205 7.39 2.04 -3.10
N LYS A 206 6.39 1.15 -2.97
CA LYS A 206 5.06 1.34 -3.50
C LYS A 206 4.08 1.52 -2.35
N ILE A 207 3.27 2.56 -2.40
CA ILE A 207 2.16 2.77 -1.47
C ILE A 207 0.86 2.58 -2.24
N SER A 208 -0.06 1.79 -1.68
CA SER A 208 -1.32 1.45 -2.34
C SER A 208 -2.51 1.57 -1.38
N VAL A 209 -3.65 2.00 -1.90
CA VAL A 209 -4.95 2.03 -1.21
C VAL A 209 -6.05 1.43 -2.10
N GLY A 210 -7.04 0.78 -1.49
CA GLY A 210 -8.15 0.15 -2.21
C GLY A 210 -7.80 -1.17 -2.93
N GLY A 211 -8.82 -1.80 -3.53
CA GLY A 211 -8.71 -3.06 -4.28
C GLY A 211 -8.43 -4.31 -3.43
N ASN A 212 -8.08 -5.42 -4.11
CA ASN A 212 -7.31 -6.51 -3.50
C ASN A 212 -5.91 -5.95 -3.22
N VAL A 213 -5.78 -5.17 -2.14
CA VAL A 213 -4.48 -4.84 -1.55
C VAL A 213 -3.74 -6.18 -1.45
N PRO A 214 -2.50 -6.32 -1.96
CA PRO A 214 -1.80 -7.60 -1.96
C PRO A 214 -1.43 -7.99 -0.52
N CYS A 215 -2.41 -8.46 0.24
CA CYS A 215 -2.21 -9.18 1.49
C CYS A 215 -2.07 -10.68 1.22
N LEU A 216 -1.57 -11.04 0.03
CA LEU A 216 -1.18 -12.39 -0.35
C LEU A 216 0.29 -12.38 -0.82
N TYR A 217 1.16 -12.77 0.13
CA TYR A 217 2.40 -13.56 -0.01
C TYR A 217 3.03 -13.76 -1.40
N ARG A 218 4.39 -13.68 -1.48
CA ARG A 218 5.28 -14.86 -1.63
C ARG A 218 6.77 -14.46 -1.77
N MET A 219 7.55 -14.60 -0.70
CA MET A 219 8.97 -14.97 -0.83
C MET A 219 9.01 -16.43 -1.35
N PRO A 220 9.93 -16.81 -2.26
CA PRO A 220 9.92 -18.13 -2.90
C PRO A 220 10.00 -19.36 -1.97
N ASP A 221 10.42 -19.17 -0.73
CA ASP A 221 10.99 -20.19 0.15
C ASP A 221 10.36 -20.28 1.55
N ASP A 222 9.27 -19.57 1.82
CA ASP A 222 8.59 -19.60 3.12
C ASP A 222 7.32 -20.48 3.10
N ASN A 223 7.37 -21.63 3.78
CA ASN A 223 6.24 -22.53 3.99
C ASN A 223 5.40 -22.14 5.22
N ASP A 224 5.68 -21.00 5.87
CA ASP A 224 4.96 -20.55 7.04
C ASP A 224 3.67 -19.82 6.62
N PHE A 225 2.61 -20.59 6.39
CA PHE A 225 1.25 -20.07 6.27
C PHE A 225 0.87 -19.41 7.60
N ILE A 226 1.15 -18.11 7.73
CA ILE A 226 0.76 -17.32 8.90
C ILE A 226 -0.76 -17.35 9.04
N THR A 227 -1.18 -18.00 10.11
CA THR A 227 -2.54 -18.17 10.63
C THR A 227 -3.16 -16.88 11.15
N ASN A 228 -2.49 -15.73 11.03
CA ASN A 228 -3.06 -14.44 11.36
C ASN A 228 -3.65 -13.80 10.11
N LYS A 229 -4.93 -14.10 9.94
CA LYS A 229 -5.92 -13.31 9.21
C LYS A 229 -6.00 -11.90 9.80
N GLU A 230 -4.95 -11.08 9.64
CA GLU A 230 -5.14 -9.64 9.67
C GLU A 230 -6.05 -9.34 8.48
N ASN A 231 -7.33 -9.18 8.79
CA ASN A 231 -8.39 -9.00 7.81
C ASN A 231 -7.99 -7.91 6.82
N CYS A 232 -7.65 -8.33 5.60
CA CYS A 232 -7.57 -7.46 4.44
C CYS A 232 -8.83 -6.59 4.37
N PRO A 233 -8.70 -5.27 4.23
CA PRO A 233 -9.87 -4.41 4.17
C PRO A 233 -10.62 -4.63 2.85
N MET A 234 -11.79 -5.26 2.97
CA MET A 234 -12.94 -5.30 2.05
C MET A 234 -12.74 -5.78 0.60
N TRP A 235 -13.62 -6.72 0.20
CA TRP A 235 -14.08 -6.80 -1.18
C TRP A 235 -14.76 -5.49 -1.55
N TYR A 236 -14.25 -4.81 -2.58
CA TYR A 236 -14.80 -3.62 -3.25
C TYR A 236 -14.45 -2.22 -2.70
N PRO A 237 -14.22 -1.22 -3.60
CA PRO A 237 -14.15 -1.32 -5.07
C PRO A 237 -12.77 -1.73 -5.60
N ASN A 238 -12.75 -2.33 -6.80
CA ASN A 238 -11.55 -2.78 -7.53
C ASN A 238 -10.57 -1.67 -7.96
N TYR A 239 -10.72 -0.44 -7.45
CA TYR A 239 -9.78 0.64 -7.72
C TYR A 239 -8.66 0.58 -6.68
N SER A 240 -7.45 0.28 -7.14
CA SER A 240 -6.23 0.52 -6.37
C SER A 240 -5.61 1.83 -6.85
N TYR A 241 -5.57 2.83 -5.98
CA TYR A 241 -4.66 3.96 -6.21
C TYR A 241 -3.33 3.55 -5.63
N SER A 242 -2.28 3.74 -6.40
CA SER A 242 -0.94 3.50 -5.91
C SER A 242 0.00 4.52 -6.47
N ASP A 243 1.04 4.79 -5.71
CA ASP A 243 2.21 5.48 -6.19
C ASP A 243 3.46 4.68 -5.85
N THR A 244 4.50 4.81 -6.67
CA THR A 244 5.77 4.12 -6.49
C THR A 244 6.89 5.14 -6.65
N SER A 245 7.92 5.06 -5.80
CA SER A 245 9.13 5.89 -5.89
C SER A 245 9.56 6.09 -7.35
N ASP A 246 9.82 7.34 -7.75
CA ASP A 246 10.17 7.76 -9.10
C ASP A 246 11.47 7.14 -9.60
N ASN A 247 12.43 6.91 -8.69
CA ASN A 247 13.69 6.25 -8.98
C ASN A 247 14.02 5.18 -7.93
N VAL A 248 14.95 4.31 -8.29
CA VAL A 248 15.42 3.25 -7.41
C VAL A 248 16.30 3.78 -6.27
N PHE A 249 16.25 3.08 -5.14
CA PHE A 249 17.16 3.26 -4.01
C PHE A 249 17.85 1.93 -3.68
N SER A 250 18.91 2.01 -2.88
CA SER A 250 19.70 0.84 -2.48
C SER A 250 19.42 0.43 -1.03
N ILE A 251 19.35 -0.88 -0.78
CA ILE A 251 19.40 -1.43 0.57
C ILE A 251 20.73 -2.18 0.72
N THR A 252 21.49 -1.79 1.74
CA THR A 252 22.82 -2.32 2.02
C THR A 252 22.97 -2.71 3.49
N GLY A 253 24.10 -3.30 3.87
CA GLY A 253 24.33 -3.80 5.22
C GLY A 253 24.05 -5.30 5.31
N ASN A 254 23.77 -5.82 6.49
CA ASN A 254 24.21 -7.18 6.79
C ASN A 254 23.50 -8.30 6.02
N THR A 255 24.33 -9.23 5.55
CA THR A 255 24.04 -10.59 5.08
C THR A 255 24.92 -11.57 5.86
N VAL A 256 24.69 -11.68 7.17
CA VAL A 256 24.91 -12.85 8.03
C VAL A 256 23.80 -12.78 9.09
N PRO A 257 23.05 -13.85 9.39
CA PRO A 257 21.98 -13.82 10.37
C PRO A 257 22.48 -13.26 11.71
N ASP A 258 21.73 -12.37 12.34
CA ASP A 258 22.12 -11.69 13.58
C ASP A 258 22.49 -12.71 14.68
N ASP A 259 21.72 -13.80 14.77
CA ASP A 259 22.00 -14.95 15.65
C ASP A 259 23.34 -15.65 15.32
N THR A 260 23.70 -15.77 14.04
CA THR A 260 25.00 -16.33 13.64
C THR A 260 26.15 -15.42 14.05
N VAL A 261 26.01 -14.09 13.93
CA VAL A 261 27.03 -13.13 14.36
C VAL A 261 27.20 -13.16 15.88
N VAL A 262 26.10 -13.21 16.64
CA VAL A 262 26.11 -13.35 18.10
C VAL A 262 26.79 -14.65 18.51
N LYS A 263 26.44 -15.78 17.87
CA LYS A 263 27.07 -17.09 18.11
C LYS A 263 28.57 -17.06 17.81
N LEU A 264 28.99 -16.45 16.69
CA LEU A 264 30.40 -16.34 16.33
C LEU A 264 31.19 -15.46 17.31
N LYS A 265 30.60 -14.37 17.80
CA LYS A 265 31.23 -13.53 18.84
C LYS A 265 31.45 -14.29 20.15
N GLU A 266 30.49 -15.12 20.57
CA GLU A 266 30.67 -15.94 21.77
C GLU A 266 31.70 -17.06 21.59
N ILE A 267 31.73 -17.69 20.42
CA ILE A 267 32.79 -18.67 20.09
C ILE A 267 34.17 -18.00 20.15
N LEU A 268 34.33 -16.81 19.58
CA LEU A 268 35.59 -16.05 19.63
C LEU A 268 36.02 -15.74 21.08
N LYS A 269 35.08 -15.32 21.93
CA LYS A 269 35.35 -15.04 23.35
C LYS A 269 35.80 -16.29 24.11
N GLN A 270 35.15 -17.43 23.86
CA GLN A 270 35.54 -18.71 24.44
C GLN A 270 36.96 -19.12 24.00
N MET A 271 37.27 -18.99 22.70
CA MET A 271 38.61 -19.28 22.19
C MET A 271 39.69 -18.40 22.84
N GLN A 272 39.43 -17.10 23.00
CA GLN A 272 40.38 -16.19 23.65
C GLN A 272 40.65 -16.57 25.11
N GLN A 273 39.60 -17.00 25.83
CA GLN A 273 39.74 -17.42 27.22
C GLN A 273 40.56 -18.72 27.35
N ILE A 274 40.38 -19.66 26.41
CA ILE A 274 41.19 -20.89 26.34
C ILE A 274 42.65 -20.53 26.08
N ILE A 275 42.93 -19.65 25.11
CA ILE A 275 44.31 -19.21 24.78
C ILE A 275 44.98 -18.60 26.01
N ASN A 276 44.30 -17.70 26.72
CA ASN A 276 44.85 -17.05 27.91
C ASN A 276 45.16 -18.05 29.03
N ASN A 277 44.29 -19.06 29.22
CA ASN A 277 44.52 -20.11 30.22
C ASN A 277 45.74 -20.97 29.85
N LEU A 278 45.84 -21.39 28.59
CA LEU A 278 46.99 -22.15 28.09
C LEU A 278 48.31 -21.38 28.23
N GLN A 279 48.31 -20.08 27.93
CA GLN A 279 49.46 -19.21 28.15
C GLN A 279 49.85 -19.13 29.63
N SER A 280 48.88 -19.03 30.54
CA SER A 280 49.13 -19.04 31.97
C SER A 280 49.75 -20.36 32.44
N GLN A 281 49.25 -21.50 31.96
CA GLN A 281 49.80 -22.82 32.30
C GLN A 281 51.23 -22.98 31.77
N LEU A 282 51.48 -22.56 30.53
CA LEU A 282 52.82 -22.59 29.95
C LEU A 282 53.83 -21.75 30.76
N ASN A 283 53.41 -20.59 31.25
CA ASN A 283 54.24 -19.74 32.11
C ASN A 283 54.58 -20.43 33.43
N LEU A 284 53.61 -21.09 34.06
CA LEU A 284 53.83 -21.85 35.30
C LEU A 284 54.82 -23.00 35.09
N ILE A 285 54.65 -23.76 34.00
CA ILE A 285 55.56 -24.86 33.64
C ILE A 285 56.97 -24.32 33.38
N SER A 286 57.08 -23.20 32.65
CA SER A 286 58.38 -22.56 32.37
C SER A 286 59.10 -22.12 33.65
N GLN A 287 58.36 -21.57 34.62
CA GLN A 287 58.92 -21.21 35.94
C GLN A 287 59.40 -22.45 36.71
N LEU A 288 58.61 -23.53 36.73
CA LEU A 288 59.00 -24.78 37.39
C LEU A 288 60.28 -25.38 36.80
N VAL A 289 60.42 -25.37 35.47
CA VAL A 289 61.63 -25.87 34.79
C VAL A 289 62.86 -25.02 35.14
N LEU A 290 62.72 -23.70 35.28
CA LEU A 290 63.84 -22.82 35.68
C LEU A 290 64.26 -23.01 37.14
N THR A 291 63.42 -23.63 37.97
CA THR A 291 63.71 -23.92 39.38
C THR A 291 64.25 -25.33 39.63
N LEU A 292 64.31 -26.18 38.60
CA LEU A 292 64.87 -27.54 38.62
C LEU A 292 66.32 -27.52 38.07
#